data_AF-A0A1W1CDC1-F1
#
_entry.id   AF-A0A1W1CDC1-F1
#
_cell.length_a   1.000
_cell.length_b   1.000
_cell.length_c   1.000
_cell.angle_alpha   90.00
_cell.angle_beta   90.00
_cell.angle_gamma   90.00
#
_symmetry.space_group_name_H-M   'P 1'
#
loop_
_entity.id
_entity.type
_entity.pdbx_description
1 polymer ?
#
loop_
_entity_poly.entity_id
_entity_poly.type
_entity_poly.pdbx_seq_one_letter_code
_entity_poly.pdbx_strand_id
1 'polypeptide(L)'
;MKKVLLSVVSTTLLFTALHADTTSCDAVQTVNTSINDLSKAVADQQALVSKLSDDIGIMADRIGVMADRIVVTEKLLSDTLIVLTGNTNLGNSSNSTNGVVLTKPLDGTHLSSTDAPIIELSTSSNKYLLYASTEPTFDDGKTISLYIESNTGLDTSWKQVLSFAGSNKTIYIAVKSIDANNKISSLSNGVKLILP
;
A
#
# COMPACT_ATOMS: atom_id res chain seq x y z
N MET A 1 -102.57 -22.68 -20.79
CA MET A 1 -101.12 -23.02 -20.64
C MET A 1 -100.16 -22.06 -21.37
N LYS A 2 -100.52 -21.42 -22.50
CA LYS A 2 -99.64 -20.46 -23.20
C LYS A 2 -99.27 -19.17 -22.44
N LYS A 3 -100.13 -18.66 -21.56
CA LYS A 3 -99.88 -17.37 -20.84
C LYS A 3 -98.85 -17.46 -19.71
N VAL A 4 -98.71 -18.63 -19.07
CA VAL A 4 -97.75 -18.83 -17.96
C VAL A 4 -96.32 -18.95 -18.50
N LEU A 5 -96.15 -19.59 -19.66
CA LEU A 5 -94.86 -19.74 -20.33
C LEU A 5 -94.28 -18.40 -20.83
N LEU A 6 -95.12 -17.48 -21.30
CA LEU A 6 -94.67 -16.17 -21.75
C LEU A 6 -94.20 -15.26 -20.59
N SER A 7 -94.84 -15.38 -19.42
CA SER A 7 -94.45 -14.62 -18.22
C SER A 7 -93.11 -15.10 -17.65
N VAL A 8 -92.89 -16.41 -17.54
CA VAL A 8 -91.64 -16.97 -16.99
C VAL A 8 -90.43 -16.68 -17.90
N VAL A 9 -90.62 -16.68 -19.22
CA VAL A 9 -89.58 -16.33 -20.19
C VAL A 9 -89.25 -14.83 -20.14
N SER A 10 -90.24 -13.96 -19.92
CA SER A 10 -89.99 -12.51 -19.84
C SER A 10 -89.28 -12.11 -18.53
N THR A 11 -89.53 -12.81 -17.42
CA THR A 11 -88.86 -12.51 -16.14
C THR A 11 -87.43 -13.05 -16.09
N THR A 12 -87.15 -14.19 -16.72
CA THR A 12 -85.77 -14.73 -16.82
C THR A 12 -84.89 -13.92 -17.76
N LEU A 13 -85.43 -13.40 -18.88
CA LEU A 13 -84.71 -12.47 -19.76
C LEU A 13 -84.39 -11.13 -19.10
N LEU A 14 -85.27 -10.63 -18.22
CA LEU A 14 -85.00 -9.40 -17.47
C LEU A 14 -83.87 -9.60 -16.44
N PHE A 15 -83.82 -10.78 -15.79
CA PHE A 15 -82.78 -11.10 -14.81
C PHE A 15 -81.41 -11.34 -15.43
N THR A 16 -81.34 -11.92 -16.63
CA THR A 16 -80.05 -12.11 -17.33
C THR A 16 -79.52 -10.82 -17.97
N ALA A 17 -80.40 -9.93 -18.44
CA ALA A 17 -80.01 -8.61 -18.92
C ALA A 17 -79.46 -7.71 -17.81
N LEU A 18 -80.03 -7.79 -16.59
CA LEU A 18 -79.53 -7.01 -15.45
C LEU A 18 -78.14 -7.48 -14.95
N HIS A 19 -77.82 -8.78 -15.06
CA HIS A 19 -76.51 -9.33 -14.66
C HIS A 19 -75.37 -9.06 -15.67
N ALA A 20 -75.71 -8.83 -16.94
CA ALA A 20 -74.73 -8.48 -17.97
C ALA A 20 -74.22 -7.02 -17.83
N ASP A 21 -75.05 -6.12 -17.29
CA ASP A 21 -74.71 -4.71 -17.11
C ASP A 21 -73.87 -4.47 -15.83
N THR A 22 -74.09 -5.26 -14.77
CA THR A 22 -73.30 -5.16 -13.52
C THR A 22 -71.87 -5.68 -13.69
N THR A 23 -71.66 -6.72 -14.49
CA THR A 23 -70.31 -7.28 -14.74
C THR A 23 -69.43 -6.34 -15.58
N SER A 24 -70.02 -5.54 -16.47
CA SER A 24 -69.35 -4.46 -17.19
C SER A 24 -68.88 -3.36 -16.23
N CYS A 25 -69.72 -2.97 -15.27
CA CYS A 25 -69.40 -1.96 -14.26
C CYS A 25 -68.28 -2.43 -13.30
N ASP A 26 -68.31 -3.69 -12.88
CA ASP A 26 -67.27 -4.30 -12.03
C ASP A 26 -65.91 -4.40 -12.76
N ALA A 27 -65.92 -4.71 -14.05
CA ALA A 27 -64.71 -4.73 -14.88
C ALA A 27 -64.11 -3.33 -15.04
N VAL A 28 -64.94 -2.31 -15.27
CA VAL A 28 -64.51 -0.90 -15.35
C VAL A 28 -63.96 -0.42 -14.00
N GLN A 29 -64.61 -0.78 -12.89
CA GLN A 29 -64.11 -0.45 -11.55
C GLN A 29 -62.77 -1.12 -11.26
N THR A 30 -62.61 -2.40 -11.64
CA THR A 30 -61.35 -3.14 -11.49
C THR A 30 -60.22 -2.48 -12.29
N VAL A 31 -60.47 -2.13 -13.56
CA VAL A 31 -59.51 -1.41 -14.40
C VAL A 31 -59.14 -0.06 -13.76
N ASN A 32 -60.12 0.68 -13.23
CA ASN A 32 -59.87 1.96 -12.58
C ASN A 32 -58.98 1.80 -11.33
N THR A 33 -59.20 0.76 -10.52
CA THR A 33 -58.32 0.45 -9.38
C THR A 33 -56.91 0.09 -9.83
N SER A 34 -56.75 -0.74 -10.86
CA SER A 34 -55.44 -1.11 -11.39
C SER A 34 -54.69 0.08 -12.01
N ILE A 35 -55.39 1.01 -12.67
CA ILE A 35 -54.78 2.24 -13.19
C ILE A 35 -54.29 3.12 -12.04
N ASN A 36 -55.06 3.24 -10.96
CA ASN A 36 -54.65 4.02 -9.78
C ASN A 36 -53.45 3.39 -9.08
N ASP A 37 -53.42 2.06 -8.93
CA ASP A 37 -52.30 1.34 -8.34
C ASP A 37 -51.04 1.46 -9.21
N LEU A 38 -51.19 1.37 -10.54
CA LEU A 38 -50.09 1.59 -11.48
C LEU A 38 -49.59 3.04 -11.41
N SER A 39 -50.49 4.02 -11.37
CA SER A 39 -50.13 5.43 -11.25
C SER A 39 -49.34 5.69 -9.96
N LYS A 40 -49.73 5.05 -8.86
CA LYS A 40 -49.00 5.14 -7.59
C LYS A 40 -47.63 4.48 -7.69
N ALA A 41 -47.55 3.28 -8.27
CA ALA A 41 -46.27 2.58 -8.45
C ALA A 41 -45.30 3.37 -9.33
N VAL A 42 -45.79 4.02 -10.39
CA VAL A 42 -44.96 4.89 -11.26
C VAL A 42 -44.46 6.12 -10.49
N ALA A 43 -45.30 6.75 -9.67
CA ALA A 43 -44.89 7.88 -8.84
C ALA A 43 -43.81 7.48 -7.81
N ASP A 44 -43.98 6.32 -7.17
CA ASP A 44 -43.00 5.78 -6.22
C ASP A 44 -41.66 5.45 -6.91
N GLN A 45 -41.71 4.88 -8.11
CA GLN A 45 -40.51 4.63 -8.92
C GLN A 45 -39.81 5.93 -9.33
N GLN A 46 -40.55 6.96 -9.73
CA GLN A 46 -39.98 8.27 -10.07
C GLN A 46 -39.30 8.91 -8.85
N ALA A 47 -39.92 8.83 -7.68
CA ALA A 47 -39.33 9.33 -6.43
C ALA A 47 -38.03 8.58 -6.08
N LEU A 48 -38.02 7.25 -6.24
CA LEU A 48 -36.81 6.44 -6.02
C LEU A 48 -35.69 6.80 -6.99
N VAL A 49 -36.00 6.92 -8.28
CA VAL A 49 -35.02 7.30 -9.32
C VAL A 49 -34.46 8.69 -9.03
N SER A 50 -35.30 9.65 -8.63
CA SER A 50 -34.83 10.99 -8.23
C SER A 50 -33.84 10.91 -7.08
N LYS A 51 -34.16 10.16 -6.01
CA LYS A 51 -33.27 9.99 -4.86
C LYS A 51 -31.94 9.33 -5.25
N LEU A 52 -32.00 8.30 -6.08
CA LEU A 52 -30.79 7.63 -6.56
C LEU A 52 -29.93 8.58 -7.40
N SER A 53 -30.54 9.45 -8.21
CA SER A 53 -29.83 10.47 -8.98
C SER A 53 -29.09 11.45 -8.07
N ASP A 54 -29.74 11.89 -6.99
CA ASP A 54 -29.11 12.78 -6.00
C ASP A 54 -27.93 12.09 -5.30
N ASP A 55 -28.11 10.83 -4.88
CA ASP A 55 -27.05 10.03 -4.25
C ASP A 55 -25.85 9.82 -5.20
N ILE A 56 -26.09 9.59 -6.50
CA ILE A 56 -25.05 9.50 -7.52
C ILE A 56 -24.29 10.83 -7.66
N GLY A 57 -25.00 11.96 -7.62
CA GLY A 57 -24.37 13.30 -7.63
C GLY A 57 -23.38 13.48 -6.47
N ILE A 58 -23.80 13.16 -5.24
CA ILE A 58 -22.93 13.23 -4.06
C ILE A 58 -21.73 12.27 -4.18
N MET A 59 -21.94 11.07 -4.72
CA MET A 59 -20.83 10.13 -4.96
C MET A 59 -19.85 10.66 -6.01
N ALA A 60 -20.33 11.31 -7.07
CA ALA A 60 -19.48 11.91 -8.10
C ALA A 60 -18.59 13.02 -7.53
N ASP A 61 -19.14 13.90 -6.70
CA ASP A 61 -18.36 14.96 -6.03
C ASP A 61 -17.25 14.37 -5.14
N ARG A 62 -17.57 13.32 -4.37
CA ARG A 62 -16.59 12.63 -3.52
C ARG A 62 -15.47 11.97 -4.34
N ILE A 63 -15.81 11.38 -5.48
CA ILE A 63 -14.81 10.81 -6.41
C ILE A 63 -13.91 11.91 -6.96
N GLY A 64 -14.46 13.06 -7.34
CA GLY A 64 -13.69 14.22 -7.80
C GLY A 64 -12.64 14.65 -6.76
N VAL A 65 -13.05 14.85 -5.51
CA VAL A 65 -12.11 15.20 -4.42
C VAL A 65 -11.04 14.13 -4.20
N MET A 66 -11.39 12.85 -4.29
CA MET A 66 -10.41 11.76 -4.16
C MET A 66 -9.44 11.71 -5.34
N ALA A 67 -9.92 11.99 -6.56
CA ALA A 67 -9.07 12.08 -7.74
C ALA A 67 -8.03 13.21 -7.61
N ASP A 68 -8.45 14.39 -7.13
CA ASP A 68 -7.53 15.51 -6.88
C ASP A 68 -6.45 15.12 -5.86
N ARG A 69 -6.83 14.44 -4.77
CA ARG A 69 -5.87 13.96 -3.76
C ARG A 69 -4.88 12.94 -4.32
N ILE A 70 -5.31 12.05 -5.21
CA ILE A 70 -4.43 11.09 -5.87
C ILE A 70 -3.40 11.84 -6.71
N VAL A 71 -3.82 12.79 -7.54
CA VAL A 71 -2.91 13.58 -8.39
C VAL A 71 -1.88 14.34 -7.54
N VAL A 72 -2.30 14.94 -6.43
CA VAL A 72 -1.38 15.61 -5.50
C VAL A 72 -0.38 14.62 -4.89
N THR A 73 -0.84 13.43 -4.51
CA THR A 73 0.01 12.38 -3.94
C THR A 73 1.01 11.87 -4.97
N GLU A 74 0.57 11.61 -6.21
CA GLU A 74 1.43 11.20 -7.32
C GLU A 74 2.48 12.26 -7.64
N LYS A 75 2.11 13.54 -7.61
CA LYS A 75 3.06 14.64 -7.78
C LYS A 75 4.10 14.66 -6.69
N LEU A 76 3.71 14.55 -5.41
CA LEU A 76 4.65 14.51 -4.30
C LEU A 76 5.59 13.31 -4.36
N LEU A 77 5.07 12.13 -4.74
CA LEU A 77 5.89 10.93 -4.93
C LEU A 77 6.86 11.10 -6.11
N SER A 78 6.41 11.71 -7.21
CA SER A 78 7.25 12.02 -8.37
C SER A 78 8.34 13.03 -8.01
N ASP A 79 8.01 14.12 -7.32
CA ASP A 79 8.95 15.13 -6.86
C ASP A 79 9.98 14.50 -5.91
N THR A 80 9.55 13.63 -5.00
CA THR A 80 10.45 12.89 -4.09
C THR A 80 11.38 11.95 -4.86
N LEU A 81 10.86 11.24 -5.86
CA LEU A 81 11.67 10.37 -6.72
C LEU A 81 12.70 11.17 -7.54
N ILE A 82 12.32 12.34 -8.05
CA ILE A 82 13.22 13.25 -8.75
C ILE A 82 14.29 13.78 -7.80
N VAL A 83 13.95 14.13 -6.55
CA VAL A 83 14.93 14.54 -5.55
C VAL A 83 15.87 13.39 -5.21
N LEU A 84 15.39 12.17 -5.04
CA LEU A 84 16.22 10.99 -4.75
C LEU A 84 17.13 10.60 -5.93
N THR A 85 16.62 10.70 -7.16
CA THR A 85 17.37 10.35 -8.38
C THR A 85 18.30 11.49 -8.83
N GLY A 86 17.87 12.74 -8.62
CA GLY A 86 18.60 13.98 -8.93
C GLY A 86 19.61 14.37 -7.86
N ASN A 87 19.42 13.97 -6.59
CA ASN A 87 20.53 13.84 -5.64
C ASN A 87 21.37 12.64 -6.07
N THR A 88 22.34 12.92 -6.93
CA THR A 88 23.45 12.02 -7.19
C THR A 88 24.17 11.59 -5.89
N ASN A 89 24.00 12.27 -4.76
CA ASN A 89 24.56 11.82 -3.48
C ASN A 89 23.72 10.81 -2.67
N LEU A 90 22.49 10.47 -3.05
CA LEU A 90 21.67 9.50 -2.30
C LEU A 90 21.32 8.21 -3.07
N GLY A 91 21.73 8.08 -4.33
CA GLY A 91 21.52 6.84 -5.09
C GLY A 91 22.45 6.64 -6.28
N ASN A 92 23.22 7.65 -6.70
CA ASN A 92 24.15 7.51 -7.80
C ASN A 92 25.15 8.66 -7.81
N SER A 93 26.28 8.52 -7.09
CA SER A 93 27.37 9.48 -7.20
C SER A 93 27.88 9.38 -8.63
N SER A 94 27.30 10.23 -9.47
CA SER A 94 27.62 10.42 -10.87
C SER A 94 29.14 10.60 -10.95
N ASN A 95 29.82 9.66 -11.58
CA ASN A 95 31.27 9.70 -11.81
C ASN A 95 32.19 9.70 -10.57
N SER A 96 31.79 9.08 -9.45
CA SER A 96 32.74 8.69 -8.38
C SER A 96 32.48 7.28 -7.86
N THR A 97 32.81 6.30 -8.71
CA THR A 97 33.51 5.06 -8.37
C THR A 97 33.27 4.43 -6.99
N ASN A 98 32.60 3.27 -7.02
CA ASN A 98 32.65 2.24 -5.98
C ASN A 98 32.04 2.72 -4.64
N GLY A 99 30.73 2.92 -4.56
CA GLY A 99 30.03 2.99 -3.27
C GLY A 99 29.67 1.58 -2.79
N VAL A 100 29.96 1.25 -1.53
CA VAL A 100 29.68 -0.06 -0.94
C VAL A 100 28.72 0.13 0.21
N VAL A 101 27.69 -0.71 0.29
CA VAL A 101 26.75 -0.74 1.42
C VAL A 101 27.05 -2.00 2.24
N LEU A 102 27.15 -1.85 3.55
CA LEU A 102 27.25 -2.94 4.49
C LEU A 102 25.82 -3.42 4.81
N THR A 103 25.48 -4.63 4.36
CA THR A 103 24.14 -5.23 4.48
C THR A 103 24.01 -6.11 5.72
N LYS A 104 25.14 -6.61 6.24
CA LYS A 104 25.24 -7.24 7.56
C LYS A 104 26.56 -6.86 8.23
N PRO A 105 26.59 -6.77 9.57
CA PRO A 105 25.48 -6.93 10.52
C PRO A 105 24.41 -5.83 10.44
N LEU A 106 23.23 -6.07 11.02
CA LEU A 106 22.18 -5.07 11.16
C LEU A 106 22.52 -4.10 12.29
N ASP A 107 22.00 -2.87 12.18
CA ASP A 107 22.20 -1.86 13.22
C ASP A 107 21.63 -2.30 14.57
N GLY A 108 22.44 -2.18 15.62
CA GLY A 108 22.09 -2.62 16.98
C GLY A 108 22.26 -4.12 17.24
N THR A 109 22.92 -4.87 16.36
CA THR A 109 23.18 -6.30 16.61
C THR A 109 24.05 -6.50 17.85
N HIS A 110 23.64 -7.41 18.72
CA HIS A 110 24.44 -7.86 19.86
C HIS A 110 25.44 -8.93 19.41
N LEU A 111 26.71 -8.75 19.75
CA LEU A 111 27.78 -9.68 19.38
C LEU A 111 28.30 -10.44 20.60
N SER A 112 28.84 -11.63 20.36
CA SER A 112 29.59 -12.37 21.39
C SER A 112 31.02 -11.82 21.46
N SER A 113 31.69 -12.00 22.60
CA SER A 113 33.11 -11.64 22.77
C SER A 113 34.06 -12.61 22.05
N THR A 114 33.54 -13.71 21.52
CA THR A 114 34.32 -14.84 20.98
C THR A 114 34.25 -14.92 19.46
N ASP A 115 33.14 -14.51 18.85
CA ASP A 115 32.88 -14.72 17.43
C ASP A 115 32.76 -13.37 16.71
N ALA A 116 33.41 -13.24 15.56
CA ALA A 116 33.29 -12.04 14.76
C ALA A 116 31.93 -11.96 14.06
N PRO A 117 31.39 -10.74 13.82
CA PRO A 117 30.18 -10.58 13.03
C PRO A 117 30.39 -11.01 11.59
N ILE A 118 29.36 -11.58 10.96
CA ILE A 118 29.38 -11.81 9.52
C ILE A 118 29.22 -10.46 8.81
N ILE A 119 30.24 -10.07 8.03
CA ILE A 119 30.21 -8.88 7.18
C ILE A 119 29.73 -9.27 5.79
N GLU A 120 28.59 -8.72 5.38
CA GLU A 120 28.11 -8.82 4.01
C GLU A 120 28.05 -7.43 3.38
N LEU A 121 28.53 -7.35 2.13
CA LEU A 121 28.62 -6.12 1.37
C LEU A 121 27.70 -6.20 0.14
N SER A 122 27.24 -5.05 -0.34
CA SER A 122 26.50 -4.95 -1.61
C SER A 122 27.36 -5.31 -2.83
N THR A 123 28.68 -5.37 -2.67
CA THR A 123 29.64 -5.75 -3.71
C THR A 123 30.21 -7.14 -3.46
N SER A 124 30.49 -7.91 -4.51
CA SER A 124 31.11 -9.25 -4.42
C SER A 124 32.61 -9.26 -4.08
N SER A 125 33.15 -8.16 -3.54
CA SER A 125 34.56 -8.14 -3.13
C SER A 125 34.76 -8.88 -1.81
N ASN A 126 35.78 -9.72 -1.79
CA ASN A 126 36.23 -10.43 -0.60
C ASN A 126 37.27 -9.63 0.22
N LYS A 127 37.73 -8.48 -0.32
CA LYS A 127 38.75 -7.63 0.31
C LYS A 127 38.16 -6.30 0.73
N TYR A 128 38.40 -5.88 1.97
CA TYR A 128 37.88 -4.62 2.48
C TYR A 128 38.76 -4.04 3.61
N LEU A 129 38.74 -2.72 3.75
CA LEU A 129 39.19 -2.03 4.96
C LEU A 129 38.00 -1.87 5.90
N LEU A 130 38.08 -2.51 7.06
CA LEU A 130 37.15 -2.31 8.16
C LEU A 130 37.61 -1.12 9.01
N TYR A 131 36.73 -0.15 9.18
CA TYR A 131 36.86 0.95 10.11
C TYR A 131 35.99 0.65 11.30
N ALA A 132 36.57 0.60 12.49
CA ALA A 132 35.84 0.40 13.73
C ALA A 132 36.10 1.60 14.65
N SER A 133 35.05 2.24 15.13
CA SER A 133 35.12 3.46 15.92
C SER A 133 34.27 3.37 17.18
N THR A 134 34.72 4.04 18.23
CA THR A 134 33.92 4.17 19.48
C THR A 134 32.85 5.26 19.36
N GLU A 135 32.93 6.10 18.33
CA GLU A 135 32.03 7.22 18.06
C GLU A 135 31.49 7.16 16.62
N PRO A 136 30.29 7.67 16.33
CA PRO A 136 29.69 7.59 15.00
C PRO A 136 30.36 8.51 13.96
N THR A 137 31.22 9.43 14.40
CA THR A 137 31.91 10.41 13.53
C THR A 137 33.14 9.84 12.83
N PHE A 138 33.64 8.68 13.26
CA PHE A 138 34.87 8.05 12.76
C PHE A 138 36.11 8.96 12.81
N ASP A 139 36.27 9.73 13.89
CA ASP A 139 37.43 10.62 14.08
C ASP A 139 38.76 9.82 14.21
N ASP A 140 39.87 10.43 13.77
CA ASP A 140 41.19 9.78 13.64
C ASP A 140 41.78 9.25 14.96
N GLY A 141 41.34 9.77 16.12
CA GLY A 141 41.75 9.30 17.45
C GLY A 141 40.81 8.27 18.08
N LYS A 142 39.67 8.02 17.45
CA LYS A 142 38.59 7.15 17.95
C LYS A 142 38.30 5.99 17.04
N THR A 143 39.11 5.82 15.98
CA THR A 143 38.89 4.84 14.92
C THR A 143 40.15 4.00 14.70
N ILE A 144 39.96 2.68 14.59
CA ILE A 144 40.96 1.74 14.10
C ILE A 144 40.58 1.28 12.69
N SER A 145 41.55 1.20 11.79
CA SER A 145 41.37 0.67 10.45
C SER A 145 42.12 -0.65 10.29
N LEU A 146 41.44 -1.68 9.82
CA LEU A 146 41.96 -3.04 9.66
C LEU A 146 41.72 -3.51 8.23
N TYR A 147 42.76 -4.05 7.61
CA TYR A 147 42.67 -4.60 6.25
C TYR A 147 42.34 -6.08 6.31
N ILE A 148 41.23 -6.48 5.66
CA ILE A 148 40.69 -7.83 5.68
C ILE A 148 40.67 -8.39 4.26
N GLU A 149 41.33 -9.52 4.04
CA GLU A 149 41.40 -10.16 2.72
C GLU A 149 40.37 -11.29 2.52
N SER A 150 39.79 -11.77 3.61
CA SER A 150 38.81 -12.85 3.62
C SER A 150 38.02 -12.83 4.94
N ASN A 151 36.85 -13.46 4.97
CA ASN A 151 36.03 -13.57 6.18
C ASN A 151 36.78 -14.27 7.34
N THR A 152 37.72 -15.16 7.06
CA THR A 152 38.58 -15.79 8.09
C THR A 152 39.60 -14.84 8.70
N GLY A 153 40.01 -13.80 7.97
CA GLY A 153 40.87 -12.72 8.48
C GLY A 153 40.16 -11.81 9.46
N LEU A 154 38.82 -11.76 9.39
CA LEU A 154 38.00 -10.97 10.30
C LEU A 154 38.07 -11.52 11.72
N ASP A 155 38.00 -12.82 11.94
CA ASP A 155 38.05 -13.41 13.30
C ASP A 155 39.34 -13.04 14.04
N THR A 156 40.46 -13.01 13.32
CA THR A 156 41.76 -12.63 13.90
C THR A 156 41.82 -11.13 14.19
N SER A 157 41.32 -10.32 13.26
CA SER A 157 41.32 -8.85 13.38
C SER A 157 40.29 -8.35 14.37
N TRP A 158 39.20 -9.10 14.59
CA TRP A 158 38.11 -8.76 15.52
C TRP A 158 38.60 -8.67 16.96
N LYS A 159 39.57 -9.49 17.36
CA LYS A 159 40.21 -9.37 18.69
C LYS A 159 40.91 -8.02 18.89
N GLN A 160 41.47 -7.46 17.82
CA GLN A 160 42.08 -6.12 17.87
C GLN A 160 41.00 -5.03 17.98
N VAL A 161 39.87 -5.21 17.28
CA VAL A 161 38.68 -4.33 17.41
C VAL A 161 38.13 -4.36 18.83
N LEU A 162 37.99 -5.54 19.44
CA LEU A 162 37.53 -5.70 20.81
C LEU A 162 38.51 -5.07 21.82
N SER A 163 39.81 -5.27 21.63
CA SER A 163 40.85 -4.63 22.46
C SER A 163 40.80 -3.10 22.34
N PHE A 164 40.57 -2.59 21.13
CA PHE A 164 40.42 -1.16 20.85
C PHE A 164 39.17 -0.58 21.51
N ALA A 165 38.04 -1.30 21.46
CA ALA A 165 36.81 -0.90 22.13
C ALA A 165 36.99 -0.84 23.65
N GLY A 166 37.86 -1.69 24.23
CA GLY A 166 38.16 -1.68 25.66
C GLY A 166 36.92 -1.96 26.50
N SER A 167 36.53 -1.02 27.35
CA SER A 167 35.31 -1.11 28.18
C SER A 167 34.04 -0.56 27.51
N ASN A 168 34.13 -0.10 26.26
CA ASN A 168 32.97 0.43 25.55
C ASN A 168 32.02 -0.70 25.14
N LYS A 169 30.74 -0.54 25.49
CA LYS A 169 29.67 -1.48 25.12
C LYS A 169 29.17 -1.31 23.70
N THR A 170 29.58 -0.25 23.01
CA THR A 170 29.12 0.07 21.67
C THR A 170 30.29 0.40 20.77
N ILE A 171 30.26 -0.13 19.56
CA ILE A 171 31.23 0.17 18.52
C ILE A 171 30.50 0.39 17.20
N TYR A 172 30.96 1.36 16.43
CA TYR A 172 30.46 1.67 15.09
C TYR A 172 31.42 1.09 14.07
N ILE A 173 30.91 0.36 13.10
CA ILE A 173 31.72 -0.19 12.02
C ILE A 173 31.29 0.38 10.68
N ALA A 174 32.25 0.64 9.81
CA ALA A 174 32.06 0.98 8.42
C ALA A 174 33.15 0.32 7.59
N VAL A 175 32.96 0.17 6.29
CA VAL A 175 33.88 -0.57 5.43
C VAL A 175 34.13 0.17 4.13
N LYS A 176 35.33 -0.03 3.58
CA LYS A 176 35.64 0.27 2.18
C LYS A 176 35.97 -1.03 1.48
N SER A 177 35.25 -1.41 0.44
CA SER A 177 35.63 -2.58 -0.36
C SER A 177 36.79 -2.23 -1.30
N ILE A 178 37.53 -3.27 -1.70
CA ILE A 178 38.66 -3.16 -2.61
C ILE A 178 38.35 -4.09 -3.77
N ASP A 179 38.18 -3.54 -4.97
CA ASP A 179 37.85 -4.36 -6.14
C ASP A 179 39.06 -5.16 -6.66
N ALA A 180 38.84 -6.01 -7.66
CA ALA A 180 39.90 -6.81 -8.29
C ALA A 180 41.02 -5.97 -8.94
N ASN A 181 40.78 -4.67 -9.17
CA ASN A 181 41.73 -3.73 -9.72
C ASN A 181 42.42 -2.90 -8.62
N ASN A 182 42.32 -3.31 -7.34
CA ASN A 182 42.83 -2.62 -6.16
C ASN A 182 42.26 -1.20 -5.97
N LYS A 183 41.09 -0.92 -6.53
CA LYS A 183 40.44 0.37 -6.35
C LYS A 183 39.57 0.34 -5.10
N ILE A 184 39.84 1.30 -4.23
CA ILE A 184 39.16 1.41 -2.93
C ILE A 184 37.83 2.13 -3.12
N SER A 185 36.80 1.60 -2.49
CA SER A 185 35.47 2.17 -2.46
C SER A 185 35.40 3.41 -1.56
N SER A 186 34.34 4.20 -1.73
CA SER A 186 33.91 5.14 -0.70
C SER A 186 33.51 4.39 0.56
N LEU A 187 33.57 5.09 1.71
CA LEU A 187 33.17 4.52 3.00
C LEU A 187 31.69 4.14 2.97
N SER A 188 31.36 2.97 3.51
CA SER A 188 29.98 2.50 3.61
C SER A 188 29.17 3.28 4.64
N ASN A 189 27.89 2.91 4.76
CA ASN A 189 27.10 3.23 5.95
C ASN A 189 27.79 2.72 7.22
N GLY A 190 27.70 3.50 8.29
CA GLY A 190 28.09 3.09 9.63
C GLY A 190 27.01 2.24 10.28
N VAL A 191 27.41 1.15 10.93
CA VAL A 191 26.52 0.24 11.65
C VAL A 191 26.97 0.16 13.10
N LYS A 192 26.05 0.38 14.02
CA LYS A 192 26.28 0.24 15.46
C LYS A 192 26.19 -1.22 15.87
N LEU A 193 27.15 -1.64 16.68
CA LEU A 193 27.21 -2.96 17.27
C LEU A 193 27.26 -2.83 18.78
N ILE A 194 26.60 -3.77 19.46
CA ILE A 194 26.56 -3.84 20.91
C ILE A 194 27.46 -5.00 21.33
N LEU A 195 28.53 -4.66 22.04
CA LEU A 195 29.46 -5.60 22.64
C LEU A 195 28.92 -6.07 24.00
N PRO A 196 29.29 -7.29 24.44
CA PRO A 196 28.80 -7.85 25.70
C PRO A 196 29.31 -7.09 26.94
#